data_AF-A0A929KU99-F1
#
_entry.id   AF-A0A929KU99-F1
#
_cell.length_a   1.000
_cell.length_b   1.000
_cell.length_c   1.000
_cell.angle_alpha   90.00
_cell.angle_beta   90.00
_cell.angle_gamma   90.00
#
_symmetry.space_group_name_H-M   'P 1'
#
loop_
_entity.id
_entity.type
_entity.pdbx_description
1 polymer ?
#
loop_
_entity_poly.entity_id
_entity_poly.type
_entity_poly.pdbx_seq_one_letter_code
_entity_poly.pdbx_strand_id
1 'polypeptide(L)'
;MGIGMSEIILILIVGVGIWIAPIFLGYSLGKDRTIGGGVGLILGFFLSYLGVIIVLLSSRKQQPVFYNFNTPTSSADELTKYKTLLDNGTISEEEFKRQKARILGQY
;
A
#
# COMPACT_ATOMS: atom_id res chain seq x y z
N MET A 1 34.58 22.25 37.00
CA MET A 1 33.14 21.97 37.07
C MET A 1 32.94 20.48 36.90
N GLY A 2 32.42 19.79 37.90
CA GLY A 2 32.06 18.37 37.82
C GLY A 2 30.62 18.21 37.32
N ILE A 3 30.32 17.08 36.70
CA ILE A 3 28.97 16.75 36.24
C ILE A 3 28.14 16.36 37.47
N GLY A 4 27.00 17.03 37.68
CA GLY A 4 26.10 16.74 38.79
C GLY A 4 25.30 15.45 38.60
N MET A 5 24.74 14.93 39.69
CA MET A 5 23.94 13.69 39.68
C MET A 5 22.70 13.80 38.78
N SER A 6 22.06 14.97 38.75
CA SER A 6 20.93 15.29 37.88
C SER A 6 21.28 15.13 36.40
N GLU A 7 22.44 15.61 36.00
CA GLU A 7 22.93 15.59 34.62
C GLU A 7 23.28 14.16 34.20
N ILE A 8 23.86 13.37 35.12
CA ILE A 8 24.13 11.94 34.89
C ILE A 8 22.82 11.19 34.64
N ILE A 9 21.79 11.43 35.45
CA ILE A 9 20.48 10.78 35.30
C ILE A 9 19.86 11.12 33.93
N LEU A 10 19.92 12.38 33.51
CA LEU A 10 19.43 12.79 32.19
C LEU A 10 20.19 12.10 31.05
N ILE A 11 21.52 12.04 31.13
CA ILE A 11 22.35 11.37 30.13
C ILE A 11 22.00 9.88 30.04
N LEU A 12 21.75 9.22 31.17
CA LEU A 12 21.36 7.81 31.18
C LEU A 12 19.99 7.58 30.54
N ILE A 13 18.98 8.40 30.86
CA ILE A 13 17.64 8.28 30.27
C ILE A 13 17.69 8.51 28.76
N VAL A 14 18.36 9.57 28.32
CA VAL A 14 18.50 9.89 26.89
C VAL A 14 19.33 8.82 26.18
N GLY A 15 20.43 8.38 26.78
CA GLY A 15 21.31 7.34 26.24
C GLY A 15 20.58 6.01 26.04
N VAL A 16 19.79 5.58 27.02
CA VAL A 16 18.97 4.36 26.90
C VAL A 16 17.93 4.53 25.79
N GLY A 17 17.25 5.69 25.72
CA GLY A 17 16.29 5.98 24.65
C GLY A 17 16.90 5.87 23.26
N ILE A 18 18.07 6.49 23.05
CA ILE A 18 18.82 6.42 21.78
C ILE A 18 19.26 4.99 21.47
N TRP A 19 19.64 4.21 22.48
CA TRP A 19 20.12 2.85 22.32
C TRP A 19 19.02 1.87 21.91
N ILE A 20 17.81 2.01 22.47
CA ILE A 20 16.67 1.13 22.17
C ILE A 20 15.85 1.57 20.95
N ALA A 21 15.94 2.83 20.52
CA ALA A 21 15.24 3.37 19.36
C ALA A 21 15.31 2.49 18.08
N PRO A 22 16.47 1.95 17.66
CA PRO A 22 16.55 1.15 16.44
C PRO A 22 15.71 -0.13 16.48
N ILE A 23 15.39 -0.68 17.65
CA ILE A 23 14.52 -1.87 17.81
C ILE A 23 13.10 -1.54 17.31
N PHE A 24 12.54 -0.44 17.83
CA PHE A 24 11.19 0.01 17.46
C PHE A 24 11.11 0.48 16.01
N LEU A 25 12.13 1.23 15.56
CA LEU A 25 12.23 1.67 14.17
C LEU A 25 12.35 0.49 13.21
N GLY A 26 13.19 -0.48 13.53
CA GLY A 26 13.38 -1.69 12.73
C GLY A 26 12.08 -2.46 12.54
N TYR A 27 11.31 -2.67 13.62
CA TYR A 27 9.99 -3.30 13.55
C TYR A 27 8.99 -2.46 12.72
N SER A 28 8.86 -1.17 13.04
CA SER A 28 7.88 -0.29 12.42
C SER A 28 8.13 -0.08 10.93
N LEU A 29 9.39 -0.07 10.51
CA LEU A 29 9.75 0.03 9.10
C LEU A 29 9.67 -1.33 8.41
N GLY A 30 10.06 -2.42 9.09
CA GLY A 30 10.06 -3.77 8.54
C GLY A 30 8.66 -4.31 8.23
N LYS A 31 7.62 -3.91 8.97
CA LYS A 31 6.24 -4.40 8.75
C LYS A 31 5.70 -4.06 7.35
N ASP A 32 6.15 -2.95 6.77
CA ASP A 32 5.75 -2.46 5.44
C ASP A 32 6.71 -2.93 4.33
N ARG A 33 7.72 -3.73 4.70
CA ARG A 33 8.79 -4.24 3.82
C ARG A 33 8.65 -5.74 3.63
N THR A 34 9.21 -6.26 2.54
CA THR A 34 9.13 -7.69 2.20
C THR A 34 9.77 -8.58 3.27
N ILE A 35 10.79 -8.08 3.97
CA ILE A 35 11.48 -8.78 5.07
C ILE A 35 10.58 -8.97 6.31
N GLY A 36 9.52 -8.17 6.47
CA GLY A 36 8.60 -8.25 7.60
C GLY A 36 9.10 -7.59 8.90
N GLY A 37 8.17 -7.29 9.79
CA GLY A 37 8.44 -6.57 11.04
C GLY A 37 9.32 -7.35 12.01
N GLY A 38 9.18 -8.68 12.08
CA GLY A 38 9.99 -9.53 12.95
C GLY A 38 11.48 -9.52 12.57
N VAL A 39 11.78 -9.65 11.27
CA VAL A 39 13.18 -9.52 10.78
C VAL A 39 13.70 -8.12 11.02
N GLY A 40 12.87 -7.09 10.79
CA GLY A 40 13.23 -5.70 11.09
C GLY A 40 13.57 -5.45 12.55
N LEU A 41 12.85 -6.07 13.49
CA LEU A 41 13.14 -6.01 14.93
C LEU A 41 14.49 -6.64 15.25
N ILE A 42 14.74 -7.85 14.75
CA ILE A 42 16.01 -8.57 14.98
C ILE A 42 17.19 -7.76 14.44
N LEU A 43 17.07 -7.20 13.23
CA LEU A 43 18.08 -6.33 12.64
C LEU A 43 18.30 -5.07 13.49
N GLY A 44 17.22 -4.42 13.95
CA GLY A 44 17.30 -3.24 14.82
C GLY A 44 17.92 -3.53 16.20
N PHE A 45 17.77 -4.75 16.72
CA PHE A 45 18.35 -5.18 17.99
C PHE A 45 19.84 -5.54 17.87
N PHE A 46 20.22 -6.42 16.94
CA PHE A 46 21.59 -6.90 16.81
C PHE A 46 22.53 -5.93 16.07
N LEU A 47 22.01 -5.21 15.07
CA LEU A 47 22.79 -4.28 14.24
C LEU A 47 22.46 -2.80 14.52
N SER A 48 21.59 -2.50 15.49
CA SER A 48 21.24 -1.13 15.87
C SER A 48 20.82 -0.30 14.64
N TYR A 49 21.36 0.90 14.47
CA TYR A 49 21.08 1.78 13.34
C TYR A 49 21.51 1.21 11.98
N LEU A 50 22.58 0.39 11.92
CA LEU A 50 22.94 -0.30 10.67
C LEU A 50 21.85 -1.29 10.23
N GLY A 51 21.23 -1.96 11.20
CA GLY A 51 20.09 -2.85 10.95
C GLY A 51 18.90 -2.10 10.36
N VAL A 52 18.60 -0.90 10.89
CA VAL A 52 17.55 -0.03 10.35
C VAL A 52 17.87 0.40 8.91
N ILE A 53 19.14 0.68 8.58
CA ILE A 53 19.54 1.00 7.19
C ILE A 53 19.26 -0.19 6.27
N ILE A 54 19.60 -1.42 6.68
CA ILE A 54 19.30 -2.63 5.91
C ILE A 54 17.79 -2.77 5.69
N VAL A 55 16.98 -2.52 6.73
CA VAL A 55 15.51 -2.52 6.63
C VAL A 55 15.03 -1.48 5.60
N LEU A 56 15.61 -0.28 5.57
CA LEU A 56 15.23 0.77 4.64
C LEU A 56 15.58 0.43 3.18
N LEU A 57 16.68 -0.28 2.97
CA LEU A 57 17.12 -0.77 1.66
C LEU A 57 16.29 -1.95 1.15
N SER A 58 15.58 -2.66 2.03
CA SER A 58 14.71 -3.75 1.63
C SER A 58 13.49 -3.26 0.82
N SER A 59 12.98 -4.10 -0.07
CA SER A 59 11.83 -3.76 -0.92
C SER A 59 10.57 -3.52 -0.08
N ARG A 60 9.74 -2.55 -0.48
CA ARG A 60 8.39 -2.39 0.10
C ARG A 60 7.49 -3.52 -0.34
N LYS A 61 6.54 -3.92 0.51
CA LYS A 61 5.45 -4.81 0.10
C LYS A 61 4.67 -4.11 -1.00
N GLN A 62 4.55 -4.74 -2.16
CA GLN A 62 3.62 -4.30 -3.17
C GLN A 62 2.21 -4.55 -2.63
N GLN A 63 1.42 -3.49 -2.46
CA GLN A 63 0.01 -3.69 -2.18
C GLN A 63 -0.59 -4.39 -3.41
N PRO A 64 -1.32 -5.51 -3.24
CA PRO A 64 -2.02 -6.10 -4.37
C PRO A 64 -2.92 -5.00 -4.93
N VAL A 65 -2.75 -4.69 -6.22
CA VAL A 65 -3.68 -3.82 -6.93
C VAL A 65 -4.98 -4.61 -6.98
N PHE A 66 -5.89 -4.31 -6.06
CA PHE A 66 -7.24 -4.85 -6.11
C PHE A 66 -7.89 -4.24 -7.35
N TYR A 67 -7.90 -4.99 -8.45
CA TYR A 67 -8.78 -4.69 -9.58
C TYR A 67 -10.20 -4.82 -9.06
N ASN A 68 -10.81 -3.67 -8.77
CA ASN A 68 -12.21 -3.61 -8.42
C ASN A 68 -13.03 -3.89 -9.68
N PHE A 69 -13.44 -5.14 -9.85
CA PHE A 69 -14.39 -5.55 -10.89
C PHE A 69 -15.81 -4.98 -10.64
N ASN A 70 -16.04 -4.25 -9.54
CA ASN A 70 -17.24 -3.43 -9.32
C ASN A 70 -17.03 -1.95 -9.71
N THR A 71 -16.01 -1.63 -10.51
CA THR A 71 -16.16 -0.48 -11.39
C THR A 71 -17.39 -0.76 -12.26
N PRO A 72 -18.37 0.16 -12.36
CA PRO A 72 -19.45 -0.04 -13.31
C PRO A 72 -18.76 -0.26 -14.65
N THR A 73 -19.02 -1.41 -15.28
CA THR A 73 -18.66 -1.70 -16.66
C THR A 73 -18.80 -0.40 -17.42
N SER A 74 -17.66 0.19 -17.81
CA SER A 74 -17.64 1.50 -18.44
C SER A 74 -18.71 1.46 -19.51
N SER A 75 -19.68 2.37 -19.48
CA SER A 75 -20.82 2.36 -20.41
C SER A 75 -20.36 2.17 -21.87
N ALA A 76 -19.13 2.60 -22.18
CA ALA A 76 -18.44 2.36 -23.44
C ALA A 76 -18.23 0.87 -23.80
N ASP A 77 -17.86 0.01 -22.84
CA ASP A 77 -17.60 -1.41 -23.07
C ASP A 77 -18.90 -2.19 -23.31
N GLU A 78 -19.97 -1.85 -22.57
CA GLU A 78 -21.30 -2.40 -22.84
C GLU A 78 -21.82 -1.96 -24.22
N LEU A 79 -21.68 -0.68 -24.57
CA LEU A 79 -22.07 -0.16 -25.88
C LEU A 79 -21.29 -0.83 -27.02
N THR A 80 -20.02 -1.15 -26.81
CA THR A 80 -19.18 -1.84 -27.80
C THR A 80 -19.68 -3.26 -28.00
N LYS A 81 -20.00 -3.98 -26.93
CA LYS A 81 -20.57 -5.35 -26.99
C LYS A 81 -21.92 -5.37 -27.71
N TYR A 82 -22.81 -4.42 -27.44
CA TYR A 82 -24.09 -4.31 -28.15
C TYR A 82 -23.91 -3.95 -29.62
N LYS A 83 -22.92 -3.12 -29.97
CA LYS A 83 -22.61 -2.81 -31.37
C LYS A 83 -22.13 -4.04 -32.12
N THR A 84 -21.28 -4.86 -31.51
CA THR A 84 -20.83 -6.14 -32.10
C THR A 84 -22.00 -7.12 -32.32
N LEU A 85 -22.99 -7.15 -31.42
CA LEU A 85 -24.18 -8.00 -31.60
C LEU A 85 -25.07 -7.52 -32.75
N LEU A 86 -25.14 -6.20 -33.00
CA LEU A 86 -25.83 -5.61 -34.14
C LEU A 86 -25.11 -5.92 -35.45
N ASP A 87 -23.78 -5.75 -35.47
CA ASP A 87 -22.93 -6.04 -36.64
C ASP A 87 -22.99 -7.53 -37.02
N ASN A 88 -23.15 -8.41 -36.03
CA ASN A 88 -23.38 -9.86 -36.24
C ASN A 88 -24.84 -10.22 -36.59
N GLY A 89 -25.73 -9.22 -36.75
CA GLY A 89 -27.15 -9.43 -37.08
C GLY A 89 -27.95 -10.18 -36.02
N THR A 90 -27.43 -10.29 -34.80
CA THR A 90 -28.06 -11.04 -33.69
C THR A 90 -29.15 -10.24 -32.99
N ILE A 91 -29.08 -8.91 -33.07
CA ILE A 91 -30.08 -7.98 -32.55
C ILE A 91 -30.53 -7.01 -33.64
N SER A 92 -31.75 -6.50 -33.52
CA SER A 92 -32.28 -5.47 -34.42
C SER A 92 -31.79 -4.07 -34.06
N GLU A 93 -31.83 -3.14 -35.02
CA GLU A 93 -31.41 -1.75 -34.83
C GLU A 93 -32.26 -1.02 -33.77
N GLU A 94 -33.53 -1.40 -33.62
CA GLU A 94 -34.42 -0.88 -32.59
C GLU A 94 -34.05 -1.37 -31.17
N GLU A 95 -33.66 -2.64 -31.04
CA GLU A 95 -33.16 -3.20 -29.78
C GLU A 95 -31.85 -2.56 -29.34
N PHE A 96 -30.95 -2.32 -30.29
CA PHE A 96 -29.71 -1.61 -30.04
C PHE A 96 -29.96 -0.18 -29.55
N LYS A 97 -30.88 0.57 -30.18
CA LYS A 97 -31.25 1.93 -29.75
C LYS A 97 -31.83 1.97 -28.33
N ARG A 98 -32.71 1.02 -27.96
CA ARG A 98 -33.28 0.94 -26.61
C ARG A 98 -32.21 0.66 -25.54
N GLN A 99 -31.31 -0.28 -25.81
CA GLN A 99 -30.23 -0.61 -24.88
C GLN A 99 -29.20 0.52 -24.77
N LYS A 100 -28.89 1.21 -25.88
CA LYS A 100 -28.05 2.41 -25.89
C LYS A 100 -28.62 3.53 -25.02
N ALA A 101 -29.91 3.85 -25.16
CA ALA A 101 -30.57 4.89 -24.36
C ALA A 101 -30.55 4.55 -22.85
N ARG A 102 -30.78 3.28 -22.51
CA ARG A 102 -30.70 2.77 -21.14
C ARG A 102 -29.30 2.90 -20.54
N ILE A 103 -28.25 2.58 -21.30
CA ILE A 103 -26.85 2.64 -20.86
C ILE A 103 -26.35 4.09 -20.71
N LEU A 104 -26.83 5.00 -21.57
CA LEU A 104 -26.54 6.43 -21.51
C LEU A 104 -27.39 7.20 -20.49
N GLY A 105 -28.33 6.54 -19.80
CA GLY A 105 -29.21 7.17 -18.81
C GLY A 105 -30.19 8.19 -19.39
N GLN A 106 -30.45 8.14 -20.69
CA GLN A 106 -31.42 8.99 -21.37
C GLN A 106 -32.78 8.27 -21.40
N TYR A 107 -33.54 8.42 -20.31
CA TYR A 107 -34.97 8.12 -20.28
C TYR A 107 -35.78 9.34 -20.71
#